data_AF-Q1ILF2-F1
#
_entry.id   AF-Q1ILF2-F1
#
_cell.length_a   1.000
_cell.length_b   1.000
_cell.length_c   1.000
_cell.angle_alpha   90.00
_cell.angle_beta   90.00
_cell.angle_gamma   90.00
#
_symmetry.space_group_name_H-M   'P 1'
#
loop_
_entity.id
_entity.type
_entity.pdbx_description
1 polymer ?
#
loop_
_entity_poly.entity_id
_entity_poly.type
_entity_poly.pdbx_seq_one_letter_code
_entity_poly.pdbx_strand_id
1 'polypeptide(L)'
;MNAWAHLAPFAAAHAMNAGIVGLALVGILWVALRLSGKQSSRARFAIWFVGLLAVAALPFLFAQRLVSNPASSFVALPSRWAEYFVALWAIGTTVGILRIAAGLMRLRQLRSNAVGIAPASLPVATAAKLQNDGGWRDVLILRSDEVSVPMVIGFVRPAILLPSSLVPQLSEEELDVIVLHEMAHIRRWDDWTNLVQKVVKAVFFFHPAVWWIDGRLTLEREMACDEMVLAQSPSAKAYAGFLISFHEKLQSAGAPVLVQALVSKVSQLAERVTEILEAKKPAKSRVPAFAASAALLAALGAAPMLPEFVSFGNAPEIAKSQAPAKHVSTTHTYDVSAVIPSVETQVKVINASYTPGTVQPVKAKTARKRRPAPQQIAEKVPAKRPMLVVYQSAQFDGANWTICVWSVDPATNRTVQSFVLKI
;
A
#
# COMPACT_ATOMS: atom_id res chain seq x y z
N MET A 1 -40.28 1.07 5.31
CA MET A 1 -39.01 0.38 5.66
C MET A 1 -37.87 1.12 4.99
N ASN A 2 -36.88 1.58 5.75
CA ASN A 2 -35.76 2.36 5.22
C ASN A 2 -34.87 1.43 4.39
N ALA A 3 -34.91 1.53 3.06
CA ALA A 3 -34.05 0.74 2.16
C ALA A 3 -32.56 0.81 2.57
N TRP A 4 -32.14 1.94 3.14
CA TRP A 4 -30.80 2.16 3.69
C TRP A 4 -30.40 1.15 4.77
N ALA A 5 -31.33 0.76 5.65
CA ALA A 5 -31.06 -0.15 6.77
C ALA A 5 -30.71 -1.58 6.31
N HIS A 6 -31.05 -1.94 5.07
CA HIS A 6 -30.67 -3.22 4.47
C HIS A 6 -29.47 -3.09 3.51
N LEU A 7 -29.37 -1.96 2.80
CA LEU A 7 -28.30 -1.74 1.81
C LEU A 7 -26.92 -1.52 2.45
N ALA A 8 -26.83 -0.77 3.56
CA ALA A 8 -25.55 -0.47 4.18
C ALA A 8 -24.85 -1.72 4.78
N PRO A 9 -25.52 -2.57 5.58
CA PRO A 9 -24.97 -3.85 6.05
C PRO A 9 -24.49 -4.75 4.91
N PHE A 10 -25.30 -4.84 3.85
CA PHE A 10 -24.98 -5.63 2.67
C PHE A 10 -23.71 -5.12 1.97
N ALA A 11 -23.65 -3.82 1.65
CA ALA A 11 -22.50 -3.22 0.97
C ALA A 11 -21.21 -3.32 1.82
N ALA A 12 -21.30 -3.07 3.12
CA ALA A 12 -20.16 -3.16 4.04
C ALA A 12 -19.61 -4.59 4.14
N ALA A 13 -20.48 -5.60 4.28
CA ALA A 13 -20.06 -7.00 4.32
C ALA A 13 -19.31 -7.41 3.05
N HIS A 14 -19.86 -7.08 1.87
CA HIS A 14 -19.23 -7.44 0.59
C HIS A 14 -17.89 -6.75 0.40
N ALA A 15 -17.79 -5.46 0.75
CA ALA A 15 -16.55 -4.71 0.66
C ALA A 15 -15.45 -5.27 1.59
N MET A 16 -15.80 -5.67 2.82
CA MET A 16 -14.85 -6.22 3.78
C MET A 16 -14.44 -7.65 3.45
N ASN A 17 -15.39 -8.51 3.06
CA ASN A 17 -15.11 -9.90 2.70
C ASN A 17 -14.31 -10.01 1.40
N ALA A 18 -14.49 -9.08 0.45
CA ALA A 18 -13.62 -8.96 -0.72
C ALA A 18 -12.14 -8.75 -0.34
N GLY A 19 -11.88 -8.17 0.83
CA GLY A 19 -10.54 -7.98 1.41
C GLY A 19 -9.68 -9.24 1.43
N ILE A 20 -10.23 -10.33 1.97
CA ILE A 20 -9.52 -11.61 2.15
C ILE A 20 -9.37 -12.33 0.83
N VAL A 21 -10.43 -12.37 0.03
CA VAL A 21 -10.41 -12.94 -1.32
C VAL A 21 -9.36 -12.23 -2.18
N GLY A 22 -9.31 -10.89 -2.10
CA GLY A 22 -8.33 -10.09 -2.82
C GLY A 22 -6.90 -10.37 -2.37
N LEU A 23 -6.64 -10.54 -1.07
CA LEU A 23 -5.32 -10.93 -0.56
C LEU A 23 -4.89 -12.33 -1.03
N ALA A 24 -5.80 -13.31 -0.98
CA ALA A 24 -5.53 -14.65 -1.46
C ALA A 24 -5.22 -14.65 -2.97
N LEU A 25 -6.00 -13.91 -3.75
CA LEU A 25 -5.81 -13.74 -5.19
C LEU A 25 -4.45 -13.11 -5.50
N VAL A 26 -4.07 -12.06 -4.79
CA VAL A 26 -2.75 -11.42 -4.92
C VAL A 26 -1.62 -12.38 -4.56
N GLY A 27 -1.78 -13.17 -3.50
CA GLY A 27 -0.81 -14.21 -3.13
C GLY A 27 -0.63 -15.26 -4.21
N ILE A 28 -1.73 -15.78 -4.77
CA ILE A 28 -1.71 -16.75 -5.88
C ILE A 28 -1.04 -16.15 -7.11
N LEU A 29 -1.41 -14.92 -7.51
CA LEU A 29 -0.78 -14.24 -8.64
C LEU A 29 0.73 -14.05 -8.42
N TRP A 30 1.14 -13.66 -7.21
CA TRP A 30 2.56 -13.49 -6.88
C TRP A 30 3.33 -14.82 -6.98
N VAL A 31 2.78 -15.91 -6.43
CA VAL A 31 3.40 -17.25 -6.53
C VAL A 31 3.45 -17.71 -7.98
N ALA A 32 2.34 -17.58 -8.72
CA ALA A 32 2.26 -17.97 -10.13
C ALA A 32 3.31 -17.23 -10.97
N LEU A 33 3.44 -15.91 -10.79
CA LEU A 33 4.46 -15.11 -11.45
C LEU A 33 5.87 -15.59 -11.11
N ARG A 34 6.14 -15.88 -9.83
CA ARG A 34 7.45 -16.37 -9.37
C ARG A 34 7.82 -17.75 -9.93
N LEU A 35 6.83 -18.62 -10.10
CA LEU A 35 7.01 -19.97 -10.67
C LEU A 35 7.06 -19.97 -12.20
N SER A 36 6.46 -18.99 -12.86
CA SER A 36 6.33 -18.92 -14.33
C SER A 36 7.62 -18.54 -15.09
N GLY A 37 8.77 -18.51 -14.42
CA GLY A 37 10.06 -18.17 -15.00
C GLY A 37 10.21 -16.67 -15.34
N LYS A 38 11.24 -16.31 -16.11
CA LYS A 38 11.49 -14.92 -16.52
C LYS A 38 10.42 -14.46 -17.54
N GLN A 39 9.43 -13.73 -17.06
CA GLN A 39 8.44 -13.02 -17.87
C GLN A 39 8.96 -11.62 -18.18
N SER A 40 8.52 -11.01 -19.30
CA SER A 40 8.81 -9.59 -19.55
C SER A 40 8.07 -8.72 -18.54
N SER A 41 8.66 -7.58 -18.20
CA SER A 41 8.06 -6.58 -17.30
C SER A 41 6.70 -6.12 -17.80
N ARG A 42 6.52 -6.04 -19.13
CA ARG A 42 5.21 -5.76 -19.75
C ARG A 42 4.15 -6.81 -19.40
N ALA A 43 4.51 -8.10 -19.43
CA ALA A 43 3.58 -9.18 -19.11
C ALA A 43 3.26 -9.19 -17.61
N ARG A 44 4.26 -9.01 -16.74
CA ARG A 44 4.07 -8.87 -15.29
C ARG A 44 3.14 -7.70 -14.97
N PHE A 45 3.38 -6.53 -15.58
CA PHE A 45 2.51 -5.36 -15.44
C PHE A 45 1.06 -5.68 -15.83
N ALA A 46 0.84 -6.31 -16.99
CA ALA A 46 -0.50 -6.66 -17.45
C ALA A 46 -1.22 -7.60 -16.48
N ILE A 47 -0.52 -8.62 -15.96
CA ILE A 47 -1.07 -9.58 -15.00
C ILE A 47 -1.46 -8.87 -13.70
N TRP A 48 -0.58 -8.01 -13.16
CA TRP A 48 -0.91 -7.21 -11.98
C TRP A 48 -2.06 -6.25 -12.21
N PHE A 49 -2.15 -5.66 -13.42
CA PHE A 49 -3.19 -4.68 -13.75
C PHE A 49 -4.55 -5.36 -13.87
N VAL A 50 -4.62 -6.51 -14.54
CA VAL A 50 -5.82 -7.35 -14.58
C VAL A 50 -6.18 -7.83 -13.18
N GLY A 51 -5.19 -8.22 -12.35
CA GLY A 51 -5.40 -8.56 -10.95
C GLY A 51 -6.03 -7.41 -10.14
N LEU A 52 -5.58 -6.18 -10.34
CA LEU A 52 -6.19 -4.99 -9.72
C LEU A 52 -7.66 -4.82 -10.11
N LEU A 53 -7.97 -4.94 -11.41
CA LEU A 53 -9.34 -4.84 -11.91
C LEU A 53 -10.22 -5.97 -11.37
N ALA A 54 -9.68 -7.18 -11.29
CA ALA A 54 -10.37 -8.32 -10.70
C ALA A 54 -10.72 -8.07 -9.23
N VAL A 55 -9.75 -7.61 -8.42
CA VAL A 55 -9.98 -7.25 -7.00
C VAL A 55 -11.05 -6.16 -6.87
N ALA A 56 -10.98 -5.12 -7.71
CA ALA A 56 -11.97 -4.04 -7.71
C ALA A 56 -13.38 -4.52 -8.12
N ALA A 57 -13.47 -5.55 -8.95
CA ALA A 57 -14.74 -6.13 -9.38
C ALA A 57 -15.35 -7.11 -8.36
N LEU A 58 -14.57 -7.67 -7.42
CA LEU A 58 -15.03 -8.70 -6.48
C LEU A 58 -16.34 -8.32 -5.74
N PRO A 59 -16.49 -7.11 -5.16
CA PRO A 59 -17.71 -6.78 -4.41
C PRO A 59 -18.97 -6.83 -5.28
N PHE A 60 -18.83 -6.58 -6.59
CA PHE A 60 -19.94 -6.55 -7.54
C PHE A 60 -20.26 -7.93 -8.11
N LEU A 61 -19.21 -8.73 -8.39
CA LEU A 61 -19.37 -10.09 -8.92
C LEU A 61 -20.06 -11.02 -7.91
N PHE A 62 -19.82 -10.81 -6.62
CA PHE A 62 -20.40 -11.64 -5.56
C PHE A 62 -21.64 -11.03 -4.89
N ALA A 63 -22.06 -9.83 -5.29
CA ALA A 63 -23.29 -9.20 -4.79
C ALA A 63 -24.57 -10.01 -5.06
N GLN A 64 -24.54 -10.99 -5.97
CA GLN A 64 -25.70 -11.84 -6.25
C GLN A 64 -25.93 -12.96 -5.21
N ARG A 65 -25.04 -13.09 -4.20
CA ARG A 65 -25.26 -14.01 -3.07
C ARG A 65 -26.26 -13.43 -2.09
N LEU A 66 -27.54 -13.57 -2.44
CA LEU A 66 -28.68 -13.20 -1.59
C LEU A 66 -28.86 -14.11 -0.35
N VAL A 67 -28.03 -15.13 -0.16
CA VAL A 67 -28.12 -16.05 0.98
C VAL A 67 -26.79 -16.05 1.72
N SER A 68 -26.55 -15.01 2.51
CA SER A 68 -25.61 -15.06 3.62
C SER A 68 -26.07 -16.17 4.56
N ASN A 69 -25.23 -17.17 4.83
CA ASN A 69 -25.52 -18.14 5.88
C ASN A 69 -24.84 -17.64 7.16
N PRO A 70 -25.54 -16.90 8.05
CA PRO A 70 -24.94 -16.24 9.22
C PRO A 70 -24.28 -17.24 10.19
N ALA A 71 -24.60 -18.53 10.06
CA ALA A 71 -23.95 -19.61 10.81
C ALA A 71 -22.46 -19.82 10.46
N SER A 72 -21.91 -19.13 9.45
CA SER A 72 -20.54 -19.33 8.94
C SER A 72 -19.61 -18.12 9.05
N SER A 73 -20.08 -16.99 9.61
CA SER A 73 -19.25 -15.79 9.71
C SER A 73 -18.31 -15.80 10.93
N PHE A 74 -17.03 -15.45 10.75
CA PHE A 74 -16.06 -15.37 11.85
C PHE A 74 -16.36 -14.24 12.84
N VAL A 75 -16.81 -13.08 12.36
CA VAL A 75 -17.14 -11.91 13.18
C VAL A 75 -18.52 -11.38 12.80
N ALA A 76 -19.44 -11.35 13.76
CA ALA A 76 -20.76 -10.75 13.61
C ALA A 76 -20.80 -9.37 14.29
N LEU A 77 -21.08 -8.32 13.52
CA LEU A 77 -21.19 -6.94 14.01
C LEU A 77 -22.63 -6.44 13.94
N PRO A 78 -23.09 -5.62 14.92
CA PRO A 78 -24.37 -4.95 14.83
C PRO A 78 -24.52 -4.10 13.57
N SER A 79 -25.69 -4.12 12.92
CA SER A 79 -25.98 -3.43 11.66
C SER A 79 -25.59 -1.94 11.64
N ARG A 80 -25.69 -1.24 12.78
CA ARG A 80 -25.27 0.17 12.92
C ARG A 80 -23.81 0.43 12.57
N TRP A 81 -22.92 -0.56 12.75
CA TRP A 81 -21.52 -0.42 12.39
C TRP A 81 -21.29 -0.34 10.88
N ALA A 82 -22.19 -0.93 10.09
CA ALA A 82 -22.14 -0.81 8.65
C ALA A 82 -22.39 0.64 8.18
N GLU A 83 -23.28 1.37 8.87
CA GLU A 83 -23.54 2.78 8.56
C GLU A 83 -22.29 3.64 8.79
N TYR A 84 -21.60 3.44 9.92
CA TYR A 84 -20.33 4.11 10.19
C TYR A 84 -19.25 3.75 9.17
N PHE A 85 -19.17 2.47 8.77
CA PHE A 85 -18.23 2.03 7.75
C PHE A 85 -18.51 2.71 6.40
N VAL A 86 -19.76 2.72 5.95
CA VAL A 86 -20.16 3.35 4.68
C VAL A 86 -19.93 4.87 4.72
N ALA A 87 -20.21 5.52 5.84
CA ALA A 87 -19.92 6.95 6.02
C ALA A 87 -18.40 7.24 5.95
N LEU A 88 -17.58 6.46 6.66
CA LEU A 88 -16.12 6.58 6.62
C LEU A 88 -15.58 6.30 5.21
N TRP A 89 -16.11 5.28 4.54
CA TRP A 89 -15.79 4.95 3.16
C TRP A 89 -16.11 6.10 2.20
N ALA A 90 -17.30 6.70 2.31
CA ALA A 90 -17.71 7.83 1.48
C ALA A 90 -16.81 9.05 1.68
N ILE A 91 -16.47 9.36 2.93
CA ILE A 91 -15.54 10.45 3.26
C ILE A 91 -14.15 10.16 2.67
N GLY A 92 -13.60 8.97 2.92
CA GLY A 92 -12.27 8.58 2.44
C GLY A 92 -12.18 8.59 0.91
N THR A 93 -13.19 8.03 0.24
CA THR A 93 -13.29 8.04 -1.23
C THR A 93 -13.39 9.47 -1.76
N THR A 94 -14.23 10.32 -1.16
CA THR A 94 -14.37 11.73 -1.57
C THR A 94 -13.05 12.47 -1.44
N VAL A 95 -12.33 12.32 -0.32
CA VAL A 95 -11.01 12.92 -0.12
C VAL A 95 -10.01 12.39 -1.17
N GLY A 96 -10.02 11.10 -1.45
CA GLY A 96 -9.18 10.49 -2.48
C GLY A 96 -9.44 11.04 -3.88
N ILE A 97 -10.71 11.14 -4.28
CA ILE A 97 -11.12 11.69 -5.58
C ILE A 97 -10.79 13.17 -5.69
N LEU A 98 -11.04 13.97 -4.63
CA LEU A 98 -10.66 15.39 -4.61
C LEU A 98 -9.14 15.57 -4.74
N ARG A 99 -8.33 14.72 -4.11
CA ARG A 99 -6.86 14.73 -4.30
C ARG A 99 -6.46 14.41 -5.74
N ILE A 100 -7.12 13.45 -6.39
CA ILE A 100 -6.88 13.13 -7.80
C ILE A 100 -7.27 14.34 -8.67
N ALA A 101 -8.45 14.92 -8.46
CA ALA A 101 -8.92 16.09 -9.20
C ALA A 101 -7.96 17.29 -9.04
N ALA A 102 -7.54 17.59 -7.80
CA ALA A 102 -6.56 18.63 -7.53
C ALA A 102 -5.21 18.35 -8.22
N GLY A 103 -4.75 17.09 -8.23
CA GLY A 103 -3.57 16.68 -8.97
C GLY A 103 -3.71 16.89 -10.49
N LEU A 104 -4.86 16.55 -11.07
CA LEU A 104 -5.15 16.79 -12.49
C LEU A 104 -5.19 18.29 -12.81
N MET A 105 -5.77 19.11 -11.93
CA MET A 105 -5.75 20.57 -12.06
C MET A 105 -4.31 21.11 -11.99
N ARG A 106 -3.49 20.61 -11.06
CA ARG A 106 -2.08 20.98 -10.95
C ARG A 106 -1.30 20.60 -12.20
N LEU A 107 -1.53 19.42 -12.78
CA LEU A 107 -0.91 19.02 -14.06
C LEU A 107 -1.32 19.93 -15.22
N ARG A 108 -2.59 20.38 -15.26
CA ARG A 108 -3.06 21.36 -16.25
C ARG A 108 -2.36 22.72 -16.07
N GLN A 109 -2.25 23.19 -14.82
CA GLN A 109 -1.53 24.43 -14.49
C GLN A 109 -0.04 24.36 -14.87
N LEU A 110 0.63 23.24 -14.53
CA LEU A 110 2.03 23.01 -14.90
C LEU A 110 2.21 23.07 -16.41
N ARG A 111 1.30 22.44 -17.17
CA ARG A 111 1.33 22.50 -18.63
C ARG A 111 1.17 23.92 -19.16
N SER A 112 0.23 24.70 -18.63
CA SER A 112 -0.01 26.07 -19.11
C SER A 112 1.13 27.02 -18.80
N ASN A 113 1.88 26.77 -17.72
CA ASN A 113 3.03 27.57 -17.31
C ASN A 113 4.35 27.10 -17.95
N ALA A 114 4.36 25.92 -18.58
CA ALA A 114 5.55 25.36 -19.18
C ALA A 114 5.91 26.05 -20.50
N VAL A 115 7.21 26.17 -20.75
CA VAL A 115 7.76 26.80 -21.95
C VAL A 115 8.15 25.73 -22.96
N GLY A 116 7.70 25.86 -24.21
CA GLY A 116 8.07 24.92 -25.27
C GLY A 116 9.56 24.97 -25.60
N ILE A 117 10.17 23.81 -25.84
CA ILE A 117 11.51 23.70 -26.43
C ILE A 117 11.33 23.51 -27.94
N ALA A 118 11.98 24.37 -28.74
CA ALA A 118 11.88 24.28 -30.19
C ALA A 118 12.51 22.97 -30.69
N PRO A 119 11.88 22.25 -31.64
CA PRO A 119 12.47 21.02 -32.19
C PRO A 119 13.88 21.24 -32.76
N ALA A 120 14.16 22.42 -33.31
CA ALA A 120 15.47 22.80 -33.84
C ALA A 120 16.56 22.97 -32.77
N SER A 121 16.19 23.14 -31.50
CA SER A 121 17.13 23.21 -30.36
C SER A 121 17.40 21.86 -29.71
N LEU A 122 16.71 20.80 -30.14
CA LEU A 122 16.94 19.45 -29.64
C LEU A 122 18.07 18.79 -30.44
N PRO A 123 18.83 17.86 -29.83
CA PRO A 123 19.76 17.02 -30.56
C PRO A 123 19.04 16.29 -31.70
N VAL A 124 19.73 16.14 -32.85
CA VAL A 124 19.15 15.55 -34.07
C VAL A 124 18.58 14.16 -33.80
N ALA A 125 19.27 13.35 -32.99
CA ALA A 125 18.82 12.01 -32.60
C ALA A 125 17.48 12.05 -31.83
N THR A 126 17.35 12.97 -30.88
CA THR A 126 16.13 13.16 -30.09
C THR A 126 14.97 13.68 -30.95
N ALA A 127 15.24 14.65 -31.82
CA ALA A 127 14.25 15.19 -32.76
C ALA A 127 13.75 14.12 -33.74
N ALA A 128 14.65 13.28 -34.28
CA ALA A 128 14.31 12.19 -35.18
C ALA A 128 13.42 11.14 -34.50
N LYS A 129 13.65 10.84 -33.21
CA LYS A 129 12.80 9.90 -32.45
C LYS A 129 11.40 10.43 -32.23
N LEU A 130 11.26 11.72 -31.91
CA LEU A 130 9.95 12.38 -31.78
C LEU A 130 9.14 12.33 -33.07
N GLN A 131 9.80 12.50 -34.22
CA GLN A 131 9.13 12.48 -35.53
C GLN A 131 8.82 11.07 -36.02
N ASN A 132 9.72 10.12 -35.78
CA ASN A 132 9.60 8.73 -36.23
C ASN A 132 8.91 7.82 -35.20
N ASP A 133 8.28 8.37 -34.17
CA ASP A 133 7.87 7.58 -33.01
C ASP A 133 6.76 6.57 -33.33
N GLY A 134 6.09 6.71 -34.48
CA GLY A 134 4.99 5.85 -34.93
C GLY A 134 3.78 5.88 -34.00
N GLY A 135 3.77 6.80 -33.03
CA GLY A 135 2.73 6.98 -32.05
C GLY A 135 1.54 7.74 -32.61
N TRP A 136 0.37 7.46 -32.05
CA TRP A 136 -0.90 8.09 -32.45
C TRP A 136 -1.11 9.46 -31.77
N ARG A 137 -0.17 9.88 -30.93
CA ARG A 137 -0.25 11.06 -30.09
C ARG A 137 0.98 11.93 -30.32
N ASP A 138 0.78 13.15 -30.81
CA ASP A 138 1.85 14.13 -30.97
C ASP A 138 2.45 14.51 -29.61
N VAL A 139 3.76 14.39 -29.48
CA VAL A 139 4.49 14.65 -28.23
C VAL A 139 5.25 15.96 -28.33
N LEU A 140 5.03 16.83 -27.34
CA LEU A 140 5.80 18.07 -27.19
C LEU A 140 6.86 17.91 -26.10
N ILE A 141 8.01 18.55 -26.27
CA ILE A 141 8.97 18.73 -25.18
C ILE A 141 8.83 20.14 -24.62
N LEU A 142 8.59 20.21 -23.32
CA LEU A 142 8.40 21.43 -22.57
C LEU A 142 9.43 21.49 -21.43
N ARG A 143 9.77 22.70 -20.98
CA ARG A 143 10.54 22.94 -19.75
C ARG A 143 9.73 23.69 -18.72
N SER A 144 9.98 23.43 -17.44
CA SER A 144 9.37 24.17 -16.34
C SER A 144 10.27 24.23 -15.12
N ASP A 145 10.22 25.36 -14.41
CA ASP A 145 10.87 25.58 -13.12
C ASP A 145 10.08 24.96 -11.95
N GLU A 146 8.85 24.52 -12.19
CA GLU A 146 7.94 23.99 -11.16
C GLU A 146 8.07 22.47 -10.97
N VAL A 147 8.91 21.80 -11.76
CA VAL A 147 9.17 20.35 -11.64
C VAL A 147 10.63 20.09 -11.30
N SER A 148 10.87 19.05 -10.51
CA SER A 148 12.21 18.64 -10.08
C SER A 148 12.70 17.38 -10.77
N VAL A 149 11.84 16.66 -11.50
CA VAL A 149 12.17 15.45 -12.26
C VAL A 149 11.49 15.50 -13.63
N PRO A 150 12.07 14.88 -14.67
CA PRO A 150 11.37 14.64 -15.93
C PRO A 150 10.08 13.88 -15.70
N MET A 151 9.04 14.23 -16.44
CA MET A 151 7.77 13.52 -16.39
C MET A 151 6.91 13.74 -17.63
N VAL A 152 6.10 12.74 -17.96
CA VAL A 152 5.01 12.87 -18.96
C VAL A 152 3.76 13.49 -18.34
N ILE A 153 3.17 14.46 -19.04
CA ILE A 153 1.88 15.07 -18.70
C ILE A 153 0.91 15.07 -19.88
N GLY A 154 -0.38 14.86 -19.59
CA GLY A 154 -1.47 15.00 -20.56
C GLY A 154 -1.88 13.69 -21.25
N PHE A 155 -3.19 13.42 -21.26
CA PHE A 155 -3.75 12.15 -21.72
C PHE A 155 -3.94 12.03 -23.23
N VAL A 156 -4.43 13.11 -23.88
CA VAL A 156 -4.73 13.11 -25.32
C VAL A 156 -3.58 13.70 -26.12
N ARG A 157 -3.01 14.80 -25.61
CA ARG A 157 -1.85 15.49 -26.19
C ARG A 157 -0.69 15.44 -25.20
N PRO A 158 0.03 14.31 -25.08
CA PRO A 158 1.10 14.17 -24.10
C PRO A 158 2.23 15.18 -24.35
N ALA A 159 2.89 15.56 -23.27
CA ALA A 159 4.09 16.38 -23.31
C ALA A 159 5.11 15.84 -22.31
N ILE A 160 6.37 15.82 -22.70
CA ILE A 160 7.50 15.51 -21.81
C ILE A 160 7.92 16.84 -21.17
N LEU A 161 7.80 16.93 -19.86
CA LEU A 161 8.17 18.10 -19.09
C LEU A 161 9.55 17.87 -18.46
N LEU A 162 10.51 18.73 -18.79
CA LEU A 162 11.87 18.70 -18.27
C LEU A 162 12.07 19.82 -17.22
N PRO A 163 12.73 19.54 -16.08
CA PRO A 163 13.14 20.59 -15.15
C PRO A 163 14.10 21.56 -15.82
N SER A 164 13.82 22.87 -15.77
CA SER A 164 14.73 23.86 -16.36
C SER A 164 16.12 23.85 -15.72
N SER A 165 16.22 23.46 -14.44
CA SER A 165 17.48 23.33 -13.71
C SER A 165 18.31 22.13 -14.19
N LEU A 166 17.66 21.10 -14.73
CA LEU A 166 18.29 19.85 -15.14
C LEU A 166 18.81 19.92 -16.57
N VAL A 167 18.06 20.56 -17.49
CA VAL A 167 18.42 20.63 -18.92
C VAL A 167 19.88 21.07 -19.17
N PRO A 168 20.43 22.10 -18.51
CA PRO A 168 21.83 22.50 -18.72
C PRO A 168 22.89 21.51 -18.20
N GLN A 169 22.50 20.54 -17.38
CA GLN A 169 23.41 19.57 -16.76
C GLN A 169 23.45 18.22 -17.50
N LEU A 170 22.67 18.09 -18.57
CA LEU A 170 22.55 16.86 -19.35
C LEU A 170 23.46 16.92 -20.58
N SER A 171 24.21 15.84 -20.82
CA SER A 171 24.80 15.63 -22.15
C SER A 171 23.71 15.31 -23.18
N GLU A 172 24.05 15.39 -24.47
CA GLU A 172 23.12 15.00 -25.53
C GLU A 172 22.69 13.53 -25.41
N GLU A 173 23.61 12.64 -25.04
CA GLU A 173 23.27 11.22 -24.82
C GLU A 173 22.37 11.03 -23.60
N GLU A 174 22.60 11.75 -22.51
CA GLU A 174 21.76 11.68 -21.31
C GLU A 174 20.33 12.17 -21.61
N LEU A 175 20.19 13.29 -22.32
CA LEU A 175 18.90 13.81 -22.75
C LEU A 175 18.16 12.80 -23.63
N ASP A 176 18.87 12.18 -24.57
CA ASP A 176 18.32 11.20 -25.49
C ASP A 176 17.79 9.94 -24.75
N VAL A 177 18.51 9.47 -23.74
CA VAL A 177 18.08 8.35 -22.88
C VAL A 177 16.84 8.73 -22.05
N ILE A 178 16.80 9.94 -21.48
CA ILE A 178 15.65 10.44 -20.70
C ILE A 178 14.42 10.51 -21.60
N VAL A 179 14.52 11.16 -22.75
CA VAL A 179 13.40 11.30 -23.69
C VAL A 179 12.92 9.93 -24.15
N LEU A 180 13.82 8.98 -24.39
CA LEU A 180 13.45 7.62 -24.75
C LEU A 180 12.66 6.91 -23.65
N HIS A 181 13.06 7.10 -22.38
CA HIS A 181 12.35 6.55 -21.23
C HIS A 181 10.95 7.16 -21.07
N GLU A 182 10.84 8.49 -21.12
CA GLU A 182 9.55 9.19 -21.03
C GLU A 182 8.62 8.83 -22.22
N MET A 183 9.19 8.64 -23.40
CA MET A 183 8.43 8.17 -24.57
C MET A 183 7.88 6.76 -24.38
N ALA A 184 8.60 5.88 -23.65
CA ALA A 184 8.12 4.56 -23.32
C ALA A 184 6.83 4.62 -22.48
N HIS A 185 6.74 5.54 -21.53
CA HIS A 185 5.50 5.78 -20.78
C HIS A 185 4.33 6.18 -21.68
N ILE A 186 4.57 7.07 -22.65
CA ILE A 186 3.56 7.51 -23.63
C ILE A 186 3.10 6.33 -24.49
N ARG A 187 4.02 5.55 -25.05
CA ARG A 187 3.68 4.39 -25.89
C ARG A 187 2.90 3.32 -25.13
N ARG A 188 3.15 3.19 -23.82
CA ARG A 188 2.49 2.21 -22.95
C ARG A 188 1.19 2.71 -22.31
N TRP A 189 0.77 3.96 -22.58
CA TRP A 189 -0.43 4.55 -21.99
C TRP A 189 -0.40 4.54 -20.46
N ASP A 190 0.79 4.75 -19.89
CA ASP A 190 1.01 4.68 -18.46
C ASP A 190 0.29 5.79 -17.69
N ASP A 191 0.03 6.91 -18.34
CA ASP A 191 -0.81 8.00 -17.86
C ASP A 191 -2.22 7.50 -17.49
N TRP A 192 -2.86 6.77 -18.40
CA TRP A 192 -4.20 6.22 -18.19
C TRP A 192 -4.23 5.09 -17.18
N THR A 193 -3.28 4.15 -17.25
CA THR A 193 -3.23 3.05 -16.28
C THR A 193 -2.94 3.55 -14.86
N ASN A 194 -2.11 4.59 -14.71
CA ASN A 194 -1.87 5.27 -13.44
C ASN A 194 -3.12 5.98 -12.92
N LEU A 195 -3.92 6.61 -13.79
CA LEU A 195 -5.20 7.21 -13.38
C LEU A 195 -6.17 6.15 -12.86
N VAL A 196 -6.32 5.03 -13.56
CA VAL A 196 -7.16 3.89 -13.11
C VAL A 196 -6.67 3.38 -11.76
N GLN A 197 -5.36 3.16 -11.59
CA GLN A 197 -4.78 2.72 -10.32
C GLN A 197 -5.10 3.67 -9.17
N LYS A 198 -4.94 4.99 -9.38
CA LYS A 198 -5.27 6.01 -8.38
C LYS A 198 -6.75 6.00 -8.00
N VAL A 199 -7.65 5.86 -8.98
CA VAL A 199 -9.10 5.79 -8.73
C VAL A 199 -9.46 4.54 -7.93
N VAL A 200 -8.95 3.37 -8.32
CA VAL A 200 -9.17 2.12 -7.58
C VAL A 200 -8.63 2.25 -6.15
N LYS A 201 -7.43 2.78 -5.98
CA LYS A 201 -6.83 3.03 -4.65
C LYS A 201 -7.63 4.03 -3.81
N ALA A 202 -8.24 5.04 -4.41
CA ALA A 202 -9.10 5.99 -3.71
C ALA A 202 -10.39 5.35 -3.21
N VAL A 203 -11.03 4.49 -4.01
CA VAL A 203 -12.27 3.78 -3.65
C VAL A 203 -12.01 2.65 -2.65
N PHE A 204 -10.87 1.96 -2.80
CA PHE A 204 -10.45 0.81 -1.99
C PHE A 204 -9.29 1.16 -1.06
N PHE A 205 -9.24 2.39 -0.52
CA PHE A 205 -8.14 2.86 0.32
C PHE A 205 -7.92 2.04 1.60
N PHE A 206 -8.92 1.28 2.03
CA PHE A 206 -8.87 0.39 3.19
C PHE A 206 -8.39 -1.03 2.83
N HIS A 207 -8.24 -1.36 1.54
CA HIS A 207 -7.99 -2.72 1.07
C HIS A 207 -6.48 -3.01 0.93
N PRO A 208 -5.87 -3.85 1.79
CA PRO A 208 -4.41 -4.07 1.79
C PRO A 208 -3.88 -4.67 0.47
N ALA A 209 -4.63 -5.57 -0.18
CA ALA A 209 -4.25 -6.11 -1.48
C ALA A 209 -4.09 -5.02 -2.57
N VAL A 210 -4.95 -3.99 -2.56
CA VAL A 210 -4.85 -2.87 -3.51
C VAL A 210 -3.57 -2.08 -3.28
N TRP A 211 -3.18 -1.83 -2.03
CA TRP A 211 -1.90 -1.18 -1.71
C TRP A 211 -0.68 -1.98 -2.17
N TRP A 212 -0.72 -3.31 -2.01
CA TRP A 212 0.35 -4.17 -2.48
C TRP A 212 0.45 -4.16 -4.02
N ILE A 213 -0.68 -4.35 -4.71
CA ILE A 213 -0.71 -4.33 -6.18
C ILE A 213 -0.26 -2.96 -6.72
N ASP A 214 -0.65 -1.85 -6.10
CA ASP A 214 -0.22 -0.49 -6.47
C ASP A 214 1.31 -0.34 -6.44
N GLY A 215 1.96 -0.85 -5.39
CA GLY A 215 3.42 -0.86 -5.28
C GLY A 215 4.08 -1.69 -6.39
N ARG A 216 3.53 -2.88 -6.69
CA ARG A 216 4.04 -3.73 -7.77
C ARG A 216 3.81 -3.12 -9.16
N LEU A 217 2.63 -2.58 -9.43
CA LEU A 217 2.34 -1.90 -10.70
C LEU A 217 3.24 -0.69 -10.93
N THR A 218 3.60 0.02 -9.86
CA THR A 218 4.54 1.14 -9.95
C THR A 218 5.93 0.68 -10.38
N LEU A 219 6.48 -0.33 -9.73
CA LEU A 219 7.78 -0.89 -10.11
C LEU A 219 7.76 -1.48 -11.53
N GLU A 220 6.77 -2.34 -11.84
CA GLU A 220 6.68 -3.02 -13.13
C GLU A 220 6.51 -2.05 -14.30
N ARG A 221 5.90 -0.88 -14.05
CA ARG A 221 5.83 0.20 -15.03
C ARG A 221 7.23 0.72 -15.39
N GLU A 222 8.02 1.05 -14.39
CA GLU A 222 9.40 1.53 -14.58
C GLU A 222 10.25 0.48 -15.28
N MET A 223 10.18 -0.78 -14.85
CA MET A 223 10.93 -1.88 -15.46
C MET A 223 10.53 -2.12 -16.92
N ALA A 224 9.24 -2.00 -17.25
CA ALA A 224 8.78 -2.11 -18.63
C ALA A 224 9.21 -0.94 -19.52
N CYS A 225 9.39 0.25 -18.97
CA CYS A 225 10.01 1.37 -19.67
C CYS A 225 11.52 1.16 -19.86
N ASP A 226 12.22 0.69 -18.82
CA ASP A 226 13.64 0.31 -18.88
C ASP A 226 13.91 -0.74 -19.96
N GLU A 227 13.06 -1.77 -20.07
CA GLU A 227 13.14 -2.79 -21.14
C GLU A 227 13.04 -2.17 -22.55
N MET A 228 12.20 -1.16 -22.75
CA MET A 228 12.05 -0.47 -24.04
C MET A 228 13.27 0.38 -24.39
N VAL A 229 13.90 0.99 -23.39
CA VAL A 229 15.15 1.74 -23.56
C VAL A 229 16.29 0.77 -23.90
N LEU A 230 16.41 -0.34 -23.17
CA LEU A 230 17.42 -1.37 -23.40
C LEU A 230 17.27 -2.08 -24.76
N ALA A 231 16.06 -2.17 -25.31
CA ALA A 231 15.86 -2.70 -26.65
C ALA A 231 16.50 -1.83 -27.75
N GLN A 232 16.78 -0.56 -27.45
CA GLN A 232 17.36 0.43 -28.36
C GLN A 232 18.78 0.87 -27.94
N SER A 233 19.20 0.56 -26.72
CA SER A 233 20.53 0.87 -26.19
C SER A 233 21.43 -0.37 -26.18
N PRO A 234 22.68 -0.29 -26.66
CA PRO A 234 23.56 -1.45 -26.79
C PRO A 234 24.14 -1.97 -25.47
N SER A 235 24.08 -1.23 -24.35
CA SER A 235 24.77 -1.61 -23.10
C SER A 235 23.89 -1.45 -21.85
N ALA A 236 23.53 -2.59 -21.25
CA ALA A 236 22.82 -2.64 -19.97
C ALA A 236 23.61 -2.00 -18.81
N LYS A 237 24.93 -2.20 -18.79
CA LYS A 237 25.81 -1.60 -17.77
C LYS A 237 25.87 -0.08 -17.88
N ALA A 238 25.95 0.45 -19.11
CA ALA A 238 25.94 1.89 -19.33
C ALA A 238 24.61 2.51 -18.89
N TYR A 239 23.48 1.86 -19.21
CA TYR A 239 22.17 2.31 -18.79
C TYR A 239 21.98 2.27 -17.27
N ALA A 240 22.41 1.19 -16.60
CA ALA A 240 22.38 1.11 -15.15
C ALA A 240 23.23 2.22 -14.48
N GLY A 241 24.43 2.47 -15.00
CA GLY A 241 25.29 3.57 -14.55
C GLY A 241 24.63 4.94 -14.74
N PHE A 242 23.98 5.16 -15.89
CA PHE A 242 23.19 6.36 -16.16
C PHE A 242 22.03 6.53 -15.16
N LEU A 243 21.27 5.48 -14.85
CA LEU A 243 20.17 5.58 -13.89
C LEU A 243 20.65 6.02 -12.51
N ILE A 244 21.82 5.52 -12.07
CA ILE A 244 22.41 5.89 -10.79
C ILE A 244 22.85 7.36 -10.81
N SER A 245 23.68 7.77 -11.78
CA SER A 245 24.17 9.15 -11.87
C SER A 245 23.03 10.16 -12.06
N PHE A 246 21.99 9.78 -12.79
CA PHE A 246 20.80 10.58 -12.99
C PHE A 246 20.05 10.83 -11.68
N HIS A 247 19.85 9.78 -10.86
CA HIS A 247 19.23 9.93 -9.55
C HIS A 247 20.05 10.81 -8.60
N GLU A 248 21.38 10.73 -8.65
CA GLU A 248 22.27 11.62 -7.88
C GLU A 248 22.08 13.09 -8.30
N LYS A 249 22.08 13.39 -9.60
CA LYS A 249 21.81 14.75 -10.12
C LYS A 249 20.46 15.29 -9.64
N LEU A 250 19.41 14.46 -9.61
CA LEU A 250 18.08 14.84 -9.12
C LEU A 250 18.06 15.13 -7.62
N GLN A 251 18.84 14.42 -6.81
CA GLN A 251 18.94 14.65 -5.37
C GLN A 251 19.71 15.93 -5.05
N SER A 252 20.80 16.20 -5.76
CA SER A 252 21.57 17.45 -5.63
C SER A 252 20.75 18.69 -6.00
N ALA A 253 19.70 18.55 -6.81
CA ALA A 253 18.79 19.64 -7.18
C ALA A 253 17.77 20.03 -6.08
N GLY A 254 17.85 19.45 -4.86
CA GLY A 254 17.29 20.08 -3.65
C GLY A 254 15.85 19.72 -3.28
N ALA A 255 15.32 18.55 -3.65
CA ALA A 255 13.97 18.15 -3.26
C ALA A 255 13.93 17.63 -1.79
N PRO A 256 13.14 18.24 -0.89
CA PRO A 256 12.91 17.69 0.45
C PRO A 256 12.02 16.45 0.34
N VAL A 257 12.56 15.28 0.65
CA VAL A 257 11.83 14.00 0.58
C VAL A 257 11.65 13.44 1.99
N LEU A 258 10.42 13.03 2.32
CA LEU A 258 10.13 12.25 3.53
C LEU A 258 10.96 10.95 3.50
N VAL A 259 11.60 10.59 4.62
CA VAL A 259 12.50 9.41 4.72
C VAL A 259 11.88 8.14 4.13
N GLN A 260 10.59 7.89 4.37
CA GLN A 260 9.89 6.72 3.82
C GLN A 260 9.69 6.76 2.30
N ALA A 261 9.43 7.93 1.74
CA ALA A 261 9.35 8.12 0.29
C ALA A 261 10.73 7.99 -0.37
N LEU A 262 11.80 8.32 0.34
CA LEU A 262 13.17 8.12 -0.13
C LEU A 262 13.54 6.62 -0.13
N VAL A 263 13.30 5.91 0.97
CA VAL A 263 13.61 4.46 1.08
C VAL A 263 12.89 3.64 0.01
N SER A 264 11.61 3.92 -0.24
CA SER A 264 10.85 3.22 -1.29
C SER A 264 11.40 3.51 -2.69
N LYS A 265 11.78 4.76 -3.00
CA LYS A 265 12.42 5.12 -4.27
C LYS A 265 13.79 4.45 -4.46
N VAL A 266 14.61 4.41 -3.41
CA VAL A 266 15.93 3.75 -3.45
C VAL A 266 15.77 2.24 -3.65
N SER A 267 14.83 1.61 -2.95
CA SER A 267 14.53 0.19 -3.13
C SER A 267 14.09 -0.12 -4.56
N GLN A 268 13.26 0.73 -5.16
CA GLN A 268 12.83 0.57 -6.56
C GLN A 268 13.99 0.76 -7.54
N LEU A 269 14.85 1.75 -7.32
CA LEU A 269 16.05 1.95 -8.13
C LEU A 269 16.99 0.75 -8.05
N ALA A 270 17.20 0.20 -6.86
CA ALA A 270 18.02 -0.99 -6.65
C ALA A 270 17.43 -2.19 -7.41
N GLU A 271 16.13 -2.46 -7.27
CA GLU A 271 15.45 -3.56 -7.97
C GLU A 271 15.56 -3.41 -9.50
N ARG A 272 15.40 -2.18 -10.02
CA ARG A 272 15.60 -1.87 -11.46
C ARG A 272 17.04 -2.15 -11.91
N VAL A 273 18.05 -1.63 -11.20
CA VAL A 273 19.46 -1.81 -11.55
C VAL A 273 19.86 -3.28 -11.51
N THR A 274 19.46 -4.01 -10.46
CA THR A 274 19.70 -5.45 -10.36
C THR A 274 19.08 -6.18 -11.54
N GLU A 275 17.82 -5.90 -11.88
CA GLU A 275 17.17 -6.59 -12.98
C GLU A 275 17.82 -6.28 -14.33
N ILE A 276 18.22 -5.02 -14.58
CA ILE A 276 18.94 -4.60 -15.79
C ILE A 276 20.27 -5.34 -15.93
N LEU A 277 21.03 -5.50 -14.85
CA LEU A 277 22.34 -6.17 -14.87
C LEU A 277 22.22 -7.71 -14.95
N GLU A 278 21.17 -8.28 -14.36
CA GLU A 278 20.88 -9.72 -14.37
C GLU A 278 20.08 -10.18 -15.60
N ALA A 279 19.63 -9.24 -16.44
CA ALA A 279 18.91 -9.49 -17.68
C ALA A 279 19.79 -10.19 -18.72
N LYS A 280 20.08 -11.48 -18.51
CA LYS A 280 20.33 -12.41 -19.61
C LYS A 280 19.08 -12.42 -20.50
N LYS A 281 19.25 -12.13 -21.80
CA LYS A 281 18.18 -12.07 -22.82
C LYS A 281 17.05 -13.05 -22.48
N PRO A 282 15.78 -12.61 -22.39
CA PRO A 282 14.70 -13.51 -22.00
C PRO A 282 14.65 -14.67 -22.98
N ALA A 283 14.98 -15.88 -22.51
CA ALA A 283 14.65 -17.09 -23.23
C ALA A 283 13.13 -17.09 -23.42
N LYS A 284 12.66 -17.35 -24.65
CA LYS A 284 11.22 -17.44 -24.97
C LYS A 284 10.52 -18.22 -23.86
N SER A 285 9.68 -17.54 -23.09
CA SER A 285 8.99 -18.15 -21.95
C SER A 285 8.20 -19.36 -22.44
N ARG A 286 8.41 -20.50 -21.78
CA ARG A 286 7.68 -21.75 -22.04
C ARG A 286 6.34 -21.82 -21.32
N VAL A 287 6.06 -20.87 -20.41
CA VAL A 287 4.80 -20.81 -19.68
C VAL A 287 3.96 -19.66 -20.24
N PRO A 288 2.92 -19.96 -21.04
CA PRO A 288 2.11 -18.94 -21.68
C PRO A 288 1.35 -18.13 -20.63
N ALA A 289 1.06 -16.86 -20.92
CA ALA A 289 0.22 -15.96 -20.12
C ALA A 289 -1.15 -16.58 -19.71
N PHE A 290 -1.53 -17.67 -20.38
CA PHE A 290 -2.65 -18.52 -20.01
C PHE A 290 -2.54 -19.11 -18.60
N ALA A 291 -1.35 -19.43 -18.06
CA ALA A 291 -1.23 -20.00 -16.71
C ALA A 291 -1.61 -18.98 -15.62
N ALA A 292 -1.19 -17.72 -15.77
CA ALA A 292 -1.59 -16.64 -14.86
C ALA A 292 -3.08 -16.30 -15.01
N SER A 293 -3.59 -16.34 -16.25
CA SER A 293 -5.02 -16.15 -16.54
C SER A 293 -5.87 -17.28 -15.95
N ALA A 294 -5.41 -18.53 -16.05
CA ALA A 294 -6.05 -19.71 -15.47
C ALA A 294 -6.02 -19.68 -13.94
N ALA A 295 -4.90 -19.24 -13.34
CA ALA A 295 -4.80 -19.05 -11.89
C ALA A 295 -5.76 -17.96 -11.40
N LEU A 296 -5.89 -16.85 -12.15
CA LEU A 296 -6.85 -15.79 -11.86
C LEU A 296 -8.29 -16.30 -11.97
N LEU A 297 -8.62 -17.02 -13.04
CA LEU A 297 -9.95 -17.61 -13.24
C LEU A 297 -10.28 -18.65 -12.16
N ALA A 298 -9.32 -19.49 -11.78
CA ALA A 298 -9.48 -20.46 -10.70
C ALA A 298 -9.69 -19.77 -9.34
N ALA A 299 -8.94 -18.70 -9.06
CA ALA A 299 -9.11 -17.91 -7.84
C ALA A 299 -10.48 -17.21 -7.80
N LEU A 300 -10.93 -16.64 -8.93
CA LEU A 300 -12.28 -16.07 -9.07
C LEU A 300 -13.38 -17.13 -8.94
N GLY A 301 -13.16 -18.33 -9.47
CA GLY A 301 -14.09 -19.46 -9.36
C GLY A 301 -14.15 -20.07 -7.95
N ALA A 302 -13.06 -20.00 -7.18
CA ALA A 302 -12.97 -20.50 -5.80
C ALA A 302 -13.37 -19.47 -4.74
N ALA A 303 -13.31 -18.16 -5.05
CA ALA A 303 -13.81 -17.08 -4.19
C ALA A 303 -15.22 -17.32 -3.60
N PRO A 304 -16.21 -17.84 -4.35
CA PRO A 304 -17.50 -18.19 -3.77
C PRO A 304 -17.45 -19.35 -2.75
N MET A 305 -16.40 -20.15 -2.67
CA MET A 305 -16.32 -21.25 -1.69
C MET A 305 -15.76 -20.80 -0.33
N LEU A 306 -15.29 -19.56 -0.21
CA LEU A 306 -14.70 -19.05 1.02
C LEU A 306 -15.78 -18.63 2.03
N PRO A 307 -15.57 -18.91 3.34
CA PRO A 307 -16.50 -18.49 4.39
C PRO A 307 -16.54 -16.95 4.50
N GLU A 308 -17.70 -16.41 4.88
CA GLU A 308 -17.82 -14.99 5.20
C GLU A 308 -16.93 -14.66 6.42
N PHE A 309 -16.18 -13.57 6.36
CA PHE A 309 -15.33 -13.16 7.48
C PHE A 309 -16.08 -12.20 8.41
N VAL A 310 -16.74 -11.20 7.83
CA VAL A 310 -17.59 -10.25 8.54
C VAL A 310 -19.03 -10.38 8.06
N SER A 311 -19.96 -10.53 9.00
CA SER A 311 -21.38 -10.34 8.77
C SER A 311 -21.90 -9.14 9.57
N PHE A 312 -22.80 -8.38 8.97
CA PHE A 312 -23.52 -7.31 9.65
C PHE A 312 -24.98 -7.75 9.83
N GLY A 313 -25.39 -7.92 11.07
CA GLY A 313 -26.74 -8.35 11.41
C GLY A 313 -27.11 -7.88 12.80
N ASN A 314 -28.40 -7.89 13.10
CA ASN A 314 -28.80 -7.93 14.50
C ASN A 314 -28.23 -9.24 15.05
N ALA A 315 -27.50 -9.19 16.16
CA ALA A 315 -26.94 -10.37 16.80
C ALA A 315 -27.98 -11.48 16.77
N PRO A 316 -27.60 -12.76 16.55
CA PRO A 316 -28.55 -13.83 16.85
C PRO A 316 -29.02 -13.51 18.26
N GLU A 317 -30.33 -13.29 18.42
CA GLU A 317 -30.97 -13.36 19.72
C GLU A 317 -30.38 -14.63 20.29
N ILE A 318 -29.46 -14.48 21.28
CA ILE A 318 -28.76 -15.60 21.92
C ILE A 318 -29.83 -16.63 22.01
N ALA A 319 -29.63 -17.77 21.32
CA ALA A 319 -30.62 -18.81 21.25
C ALA A 319 -31.25 -18.82 22.63
N LYS A 320 -32.54 -18.43 22.71
CA LYS A 320 -33.39 -18.93 23.77
C LYS A 320 -33.32 -20.41 23.49
N SER A 321 -32.24 -21.01 23.98
CA SER A 321 -32.00 -22.43 23.98
C SER A 321 -33.28 -22.88 24.60
N GLN A 322 -34.10 -23.48 23.76
CA GLN A 322 -35.28 -24.17 24.19
C GLN A 322 -34.77 -25.03 25.33
N ALA A 323 -35.06 -24.60 26.56
CA ALA A 323 -34.98 -25.47 27.70
C ALA A 323 -35.70 -26.74 27.22
N PRO A 324 -35.06 -27.92 27.24
CA PRO A 324 -35.69 -29.10 26.71
C PRO A 324 -37.00 -29.28 27.46
N ALA A 325 -38.11 -29.00 26.77
CA ALA A 325 -39.45 -29.22 27.27
C ALA A 325 -39.70 -30.72 27.22
N LYS A 326 -39.05 -31.45 28.12
CA LYS A 326 -39.37 -32.82 28.54
C LYS A 326 -38.96 -33.01 30.00
N HIS A 327 -39.69 -32.39 30.91
CA HIS A 327 -40.00 -33.08 32.16
C HIS A 327 -40.97 -34.21 31.80
N VAL A 328 -40.43 -35.36 31.42
CA VAL A 328 -41.13 -36.63 31.63
C VAL A 328 -40.74 -37.04 33.05
N SER A 329 -41.68 -36.92 33.97
CA SER A 329 -41.57 -37.51 35.30
C SER A 329 -41.52 -39.03 35.16
N THR A 330 -40.32 -39.60 35.13
CA THR A 330 -40.11 -41.01 35.50
C THR A 330 -39.57 -41.04 36.92
N THR A 331 -40.49 -41.28 37.85
CA THR A 331 -40.19 -41.66 39.22
C THR A 331 -39.47 -43.00 39.20
N HIS A 332 -38.15 -43.00 39.34
CA HIS A 332 -37.41 -44.19 39.75
C HIS A 332 -37.09 -44.05 41.23
N THR A 333 -37.90 -44.71 42.06
CA THR A 333 -37.55 -45.04 43.44
C THR A 333 -36.42 -46.05 43.42
N TYR A 334 -35.22 -45.62 43.80
CA TYR A 334 -34.15 -46.52 44.23
C TYR A 334 -34.10 -46.48 45.75
N ASP A 335 -34.45 -47.60 46.36
CA ASP A 335 -34.24 -47.87 47.78
C ASP A 335 -32.74 -48.20 47.98
N VAL A 336 -32.03 -47.33 48.69
CA VAL A 336 -30.63 -47.54 49.07
C VAL A 336 -30.55 -47.60 50.59
N SER A 337 -31.30 -48.52 51.18
CA SER A 337 -31.07 -49.02 52.54
C SER A 337 -30.32 -50.35 52.50
N ALA A 338 -29.08 -50.36 52.02
CA ALA A 338 -28.15 -51.45 52.34
C ALA A 338 -26.69 -51.05 52.07
N VAL A 339 -25.88 -51.21 53.12
CA VAL A 339 -24.41 -51.29 53.12
C VAL A 339 -23.64 -49.97 53.14
N ILE A 340 -23.42 -49.48 54.36
CA ILE A 340 -22.25 -48.66 54.73
C ILE A 340 -21.07 -49.62 54.96
N PRO A 341 -19.85 -49.27 54.51
CA PRO A 341 -18.77 -49.09 55.46
C PRO A 341 -18.16 -47.68 55.37
N SER A 342 -17.93 -47.18 56.57
CA SER A 342 -17.33 -45.92 57.00
C SER A 342 -15.98 -45.55 56.36
N VAL A 343 -15.89 -44.32 55.86
CA VAL A 343 -14.63 -43.56 55.81
C VAL A 343 -14.89 -42.20 56.47
N GLU A 344 -14.26 -41.99 57.63
CA GLU A 344 -14.23 -40.72 58.33
C GLU A 344 -13.54 -39.65 57.47
N THR A 345 -14.22 -38.54 57.20
CA THR A 345 -13.56 -37.31 56.80
C THR A 345 -14.11 -36.18 57.65
N GLN A 346 -13.31 -35.71 58.61
CA GLN A 346 -13.67 -34.61 59.49
C GLN A 346 -13.73 -33.29 58.69
N VAL A 347 -14.93 -32.73 58.57
CA VAL A 347 -15.13 -31.35 58.08
C VAL A 347 -15.37 -30.45 59.30
N LYS A 348 -14.39 -29.62 59.63
CA LYS A 348 -14.50 -28.59 60.68
C LYS A 348 -15.18 -27.35 60.12
N VAL A 349 -16.45 -27.18 60.40
CA VAL A 349 -17.22 -25.96 60.09
C VAL A 349 -16.95 -24.93 61.19
N ILE A 350 -16.27 -23.82 60.85
CA ILE A 350 -16.08 -22.68 61.75
C ILE A 350 -17.16 -21.65 61.43
N ASN A 351 -18.16 -21.50 62.31
CA ASN A 351 -19.15 -20.43 62.23
C ASN A 351 -18.56 -19.16 62.87
N ALA A 352 -18.25 -18.14 62.07
CA ALA A 352 -17.85 -16.83 62.58
C ALA A 352 -19.09 -15.95 62.78
N SER A 353 -19.49 -15.78 64.04
CA SER A 353 -20.50 -14.82 64.48
C SER A 353 -19.82 -13.50 64.89
N TYR A 354 -20.19 -12.39 64.23
CA TYR A 354 -19.73 -11.04 64.58
C TYR A 354 -20.71 -10.39 65.57
N THR A 355 -20.23 -10.03 66.76
CA THR A 355 -20.93 -9.17 67.73
C THR A 355 -20.30 -7.77 67.73
N PRO A 356 -21.09 -6.68 67.68
CA PRO A 356 -20.58 -5.32 67.70
C PRO A 356 -20.30 -4.85 69.13
N GLY A 357 -19.13 -4.23 69.35
CA GLY A 357 -18.71 -3.70 70.65
C GLY A 357 -17.87 -2.42 70.53
N THR A 358 -18.56 -1.30 70.76
CA THR A 358 -18.21 -0.01 71.39
C THR A 358 -16.78 0.59 71.29
N VAL A 359 -16.76 1.80 70.76
CA VAL A 359 -15.66 2.79 70.66
C VAL A 359 -15.34 3.45 72.00
N GLN A 360 -14.05 3.76 72.31
CA GLN A 360 -13.58 5.10 72.74
C GLN A 360 -12.04 5.22 73.02
N PRO A 361 -11.43 6.43 73.12
CA PRO A 361 -10.53 6.96 72.07
C PRO A 361 -9.14 7.42 72.58
N VAL A 362 -8.13 7.58 71.70
CA VAL A 362 -6.95 8.41 72.03
C VAL A 362 -6.36 9.18 70.82
N LYS A 363 -6.57 10.50 70.90
CA LYS A 363 -5.74 11.68 70.55
C LYS A 363 -4.97 11.80 69.23
N ALA A 364 -5.25 12.95 68.61
CA ALA A 364 -4.66 13.53 67.42
C ALA A 364 -3.19 13.96 67.55
N LYS A 365 -2.47 13.90 66.42
CA LYS A 365 -1.38 14.83 66.10
C LYS A 365 -1.58 15.42 64.70
N THR A 366 -1.62 16.73 64.70
CA THR A 366 -1.85 17.69 63.63
C THR A 366 -0.58 17.89 62.77
N ALA A 367 -0.70 17.94 61.44
CA ALA A 367 0.14 18.79 60.58
C ALA A 367 -0.42 18.87 59.15
N ARG A 368 -1.12 19.97 58.86
CA ARG A 368 -1.67 20.37 57.57
C ARG A 368 -0.56 21.03 56.74
N LYS A 369 -0.12 20.43 55.62
CA LYS A 369 0.78 21.10 54.66
C LYS A 369 -0.04 21.68 53.51
N ARG A 370 0.09 23.00 53.34
CA ARG A 370 -0.62 23.85 52.37
C ARG A 370 -0.11 23.62 50.94
N ARG A 371 -1.05 23.74 49.99
CA ARG A 371 -0.90 23.78 48.53
C ARG A 371 -0.31 25.13 48.09
N PRO A 372 0.71 25.21 47.22
CA PRO A 372 1.09 26.47 46.58
C PRO A 372 0.24 26.76 45.33
N ALA A 373 0.08 28.05 45.06
CA ALA A 373 -0.55 28.65 43.88
C ALA A 373 0.40 28.60 42.64
N PRO A 374 -0.11 28.84 41.41
CA PRO A 374 0.59 28.47 40.18
C PRO A 374 1.71 29.47 39.82
N GLN A 375 2.93 28.96 39.65
CA GLN A 375 4.03 29.69 39.03
C GLN A 375 3.94 29.57 37.51
N GLN A 376 3.95 30.71 36.82
CA GLN A 376 4.15 30.81 35.38
C GLN A 376 5.54 30.25 35.03
N ILE A 377 5.57 29.06 34.45
CA ILE A 377 6.75 28.54 33.74
C ILE A 377 6.56 28.90 32.27
N ALA A 378 7.36 29.88 31.81
CA ALA A 378 7.60 30.11 30.41
C ALA A 378 8.37 28.90 29.86
N GLU A 379 7.64 27.87 29.42
CA GLU A 379 8.23 26.69 28.80
C GLU A 379 8.28 26.87 27.28
N LYS A 380 9.52 26.91 26.79
CA LYS A 380 9.93 27.04 25.40
C LYS A 380 9.08 26.17 24.48
N VAL A 381 8.53 26.79 23.44
CA VAL A 381 8.08 26.12 22.22
C VAL A 381 9.17 25.12 21.79
N PRO A 382 8.88 23.82 21.67
CA PRO A 382 9.87 22.89 21.15
C PRO A 382 10.19 23.29 19.72
N ALA A 383 11.47 23.62 19.51
CA ALA A 383 12.06 23.87 18.22
C ALA A 383 11.72 22.74 17.23
N LYS A 384 11.52 23.14 15.97
CA LYS A 384 11.36 22.28 14.79
C LYS A 384 12.16 20.97 14.93
N ARG A 385 11.48 19.84 14.68
CA ARG A 385 12.10 18.52 14.57
C ARG A 385 13.36 18.61 13.70
N PRO A 386 14.53 18.13 14.15
CA PRO A 386 15.73 18.17 13.36
C PRO A 386 15.58 17.35 12.07
N MET A 387 15.86 17.96 10.92
CA MET A 387 16.06 17.26 9.65
C MET A 387 17.32 16.40 9.78
N LEU A 388 17.18 15.10 9.54
CA LEU A 388 18.31 14.19 9.37
C LEU A 388 18.91 14.45 7.98
N VAL A 389 20.13 14.98 7.92
CA VAL A 389 20.88 15.09 6.65
C VAL A 389 21.63 13.76 6.46
N VAL A 390 21.28 13.05 5.38
CA VAL A 390 21.86 11.76 5.04
C VAL A 390 22.84 11.98 3.90
N TYR A 391 24.10 11.60 4.10
CA TYR A 391 25.12 11.58 3.05
C TYR A 391 25.34 10.14 2.60
N GLN A 392 25.51 9.95 1.28
CA GLN A 392 25.79 8.66 0.68
C GLN A 392 27.14 8.70 -0.02
N SER A 393 27.92 7.63 0.16
CA SER A 393 29.05 7.32 -0.73
C SER A 393 28.96 5.87 -1.18
N ALA A 394 29.21 5.64 -2.47
CA ALA A 394 29.32 4.31 -3.06
C ALA A 394 30.75 4.10 -3.53
N GLN A 395 31.36 2.99 -3.15
CA GLN A 395 32.69 2.58 -3.59
C GLN A 395 32.64 1.18 -4.18
N PHE A 396 33.28 1.00 -5.33
CA PHE A 396 33.37 -0.27 -6.04
C PHE A 396 34.81 -0.79 -5.96
N ASP A 397 35.01 -1.98 -5.39
CA ASP A 397 36.33 -2.58 -5.15
C ASP A 397 36.80 -3.53 -6.27
N GLY A 398 36.04 -3.62 -7.36
CA GLY A 398 36.31 -4.53 -8.48
C GLY A 398 35.49 -5.82 -8.45
N ALA A 399 34.89 -6.18 -7.31
CA ALA A 399 34.03 -7.36 -7.18
C ALA A 399 32.67 -7.05 -6.55
N ASN A 400 32.60 -6.12 -5.60
CA ASN A 400 31.40 -5.78 -4.85
C ASN A 400 31.20 -4.26 -4.77
N TRP A 401 29.95 -3.84 -4.61
CA TRP A 401 29.60 -2.46 -4.27
C TRP A 401 29.44 -2.33 -2.76
N THR A 402 30.13 -1.36 -2.16
CA THR A 402 29.90 -0.97 -0.77
C THR A 402 29.19 0.37 -0.75
N ILE A 403 27.96 0.40 -0.24
CA ILE A 403 27.17 1.61 -0.04
C ILE A 403 27.20 1.96 1.45
N CYS A 404 27.74 3.13 1.76
CA CYS A 404 27.78 3.67 3.11
C CYS A 404 26.77 4.80 3.25
N VAL A 405 25.87 4.66 4.24
CA VAL A 405 24.91 5.69 4.61
C VAL A 405 25.37 6.30 5.92
N TRP A 406 25.48 7.63 5.94
CA TRP A 406 25.87 8.41 7.11
C TRP A 406 24.72 9.32 7.53
N SER A 407 24.46 9.38 8.83
CA SER A 407 23.53 10.34 9.42
C SER A 407 24.33 11.38 10.20
N VAL A 408 24.06 12.66 9.96
CA VAL A 408 24.62 13.73 10.79
C VAL A 408 23.64 14.04 11.91
N ASP A 409 24.10 13.96 13.16
CA ASP A 409 23.34 14.47 14.30
C ASP A 409 23.39 16.01 14.28
N PRO A 410 22.27 16.70 14.04
CA PRO A 410 22.27 18.16 13.92
C PRO A 410 22.51 18.89 15.25
N ALA A 411 22.45 18.20 16.39
CA ALA A 411 22.79 18.80 17.68
C ALA A 411 24.31 18.81 17.94
N THR A 412 25.04 17.84 17.41
CA THR A 412 26.48 17.64 17.69
C THR A 412 27.37 17.80 16.46
N ASN A 413 26.77 17.94 15.27
CA ASN A 413 27.41 17.94 13.95
C ASN A 413 28.37 16.75 13.75
N ARG A 414 28.10 15.63 14.44
CA ARG A 414 28.88 14.39 14.32
C ARG A 414 28.25 13.49 13.28
N THR A 415 29.08 13.01 12.37
CA THR A 415 28.72 12.02 11.37
C THR A 415 28.74 10.64 12.01
N VAL A 416 27.61 9.93 11.99
CA VAL A 416 27.48 8.57 12.49
C VAL A 416 27.20 7.64 11.30
N GLN A 417 28.01 6.59 11.15
CA GLN A 417 27.79 5.56 10.14
C GLN A 417 26.55 4.76 10.54
N SER A 418 25.48 4.86 9.75
CA SER A 418 24.19 4.26 10.09
C SER A 418 24.02 2.89 9.45
N PHE A 419 24.56 2.69 8.25
CA PHE A 419 24.35 1.45 7.51
C PHE A 419 25.45 1.19 6.46
N VAL A 420 25.81 -0.08 6.27
CA VAL A 420 26.72 -0.54 5.22
C VAL A 420 26.06 -1.70 4.48
N LEU A 421 25.83 -1.51 3.17
CA LEU A 421 25.36 -2.57 2.29
C LEU A 421 26.51 -3.01 1.39
N LYS A 422 26.85 -4.30 1.42
CA LYS A 422 27.73 -4.93 0.44
C LYS A 422 26.88 -5.70 -0.57
N ILE A 423 27.00 -5.35 -1.85
CA ILE A 423 26.28 -5.96 -2.99
C ILE A 423 27.29 -6.70 -3.86
#